data_AF-A0A355U4G3-F1
#
_entry.id   AF-A0A355U4G3-F1
#
_cell.length_a   1.000
_cell.length_b   1.000
_cell.length_c   1.000
_cell.angle_alpha   90.00
_cell.angle_beta   90.00
_cell.angle_gamma   90.00
#
_symmetry.space_group_name_H-M   'P 1'
#
loop_
_entity.id
_entity.type
_entity.pdbx_description
1 polymer ?
#
loop_
_entity_poly.entity_id
_entity_poly.type
_entity_poly.pdbx_seq_one_letter_code
_entity_poly.pdbx_strand_id
1 'polypeptide(L)'
;MVPIGYPTSPEIIYGFGVSLGYKGIDLSVFFQGLGRESFWIDATSTYSTKYNRYGTAPFVNNTQLLKAYADSHWSEDNRDIYALYPRYSAYENLNNTATSTWWMRDGSFLRLKQLELGYTLPQKLTRKLNIDSLRFYFQGNNLLCWSKFKLWDPELAGNGLNYPIQRTFNFGVNVTFDTK
;
A
#
# COMPACT_ATOMS: atom_id res chain seq x y z
N MET A 1 4.71 -31.39 -12.23
CA MET A 1 4.19 -30.25 -11.45
C MET A 1 4.17 -29.04 -12.37
N VAL A 2 3.03 -28.35 -12.49
CA VAL A 2 2.91 -27.11 -13.27
C VAL A 2 2.96 -25.94 -12.28
N PRO A 3 3.87 -24.96 -12.44
CA PRO A 3 3.94 -23.81 -11.55
C PRO A 3 2.66 -22.97 -11.68
N ILE A 4 2.16 -22.49 -10.54
CA ILE A 4 0.95 -21.65 -10.45
C ILE A 4 1.40 -20.23 -10.13
N GLY A 5 1.08 -19.27 -11.01
CA GLY A 5 1.37 -17.85 -10.79
C GLY A 5 2.85 -17.46 -10.92
N TYR A 6 3.17 -16.24 -10.49
CA TYR A 6 4.54 -15.75 -10.32
C TYR A 6 5.10 -16.08 -8.92
N PRO A 7 6.41 -15.95 -8.68
CA PRO A 7 6.98 -16.14 -7.35
C PRO A 7 6.42 -15.14 -6.33
N THR A 8 6.50 -15.48 -5.03
CA THR A 8 6.20 -14.55 -3.92
C THR A 8 7.31 -13.53 -3.67
N SER A 9 8.43 -13.65 -4.38
CA SER A 9 9.48 -12.65 -4.41
C SER A 9 9.42 -11.96 -5.77
N PRO A 10 9.35 -10.62 -5.83
CA PRO A 10 9.19 -9.92 -7.10
C PRO A 10 10.38 -10.17 -8.03
N GLU A 11 10.11 -10.57 -9.27
CA GLU A 11 11.17 -10.74 -10.29
C GLU A 11 11.62 -9.38 -10.85
N ILE A 12 10.77 -8.36 -10.77
CA ILE A 12 11.07 -7.01 -11.25
C ILE A 12 10.75 -5.99 -10.16
N ILE A 13 11.76 -5.22 -9.77
CA ILE A 13 11.62 -4.04 -8.92
C ILE A 13 12.08 -2.84 -9.74
N TYR A 14 11.27 -1.80 -9.80
CA TYR A 14 11.54 -0.63 -10.62
C TYR A 14 11.14 0.66 -9.90
N GLY A 15 11.75 1.76 -10.32
CA GLY A 15 11.44 3.08 -9.81
C GLY A 15 11.90 4.14 -10.78
N PHE A 16 11.18 5.24 -10.83
CA PHE A 16 11.51 6.38 -11.68
C PHE A 16 11.06 7.66 -11.01
N GLY A 17 11.76 8.75 -11.28
CA GLY A 17 11.44 10.04 -10.71
C GLY A 17 11.80 11.19 -11.63
N VAL A 18 11.15 12.32 -11.40
CA VAL A 18 11.35 13.55 -12.14
C VAL A 18 11.55 14.68 -11.14
N SER A 19 12.61 15.45 -11.31
CA SER A 19 12.89 16.66 -10.54
C SER A 19 13.02 17.84 -11.47
N LEU A 20 12.22 18.89 -11.23
CA LEU A 20 12.15 20.11 -12.03
C LEU A 20 12.34 21.32 -11.12
N GLY A 21 13.06 22.32 -11.63
CA GLY A 21 13.26 23.59 -10.94
C GLY A 21 13.05 24.76 -11.89
N TYR A 22 12.24 25.74 -11.49
CA TYR A 22 12.02 26.96 -12.26
C TYR A 22 11.71 28.17 -11.38
N LYS A 23 12.51 29.24 -11.51
CA LYS A 23 12.32 30.53 -10.81
C LYS A 23 12.03 30.42 -9.30
N GLY A 24 12.74 29.52 -8.63
CA GLY A 24 12.59 29.28 -7.18
C GLY A 24 11.51 28.26 -6.82
N ILE A 25 10.68 27.81 -7.76
CA ILE A 25 9.82 26.64 -7.59
C ILE A 25 10.65 25.39 -7.84
N ASP A 26 10.54 24.40 -6.97
CA ASP A 26 11.11 23.08 -7.14
C ASP A 26 10.01 22.02 -7.00
N LEU A 27 10.01 21.02 -7.87
CA LEU A 27 9.07 19.91 -7.86
C LEU A 27 9.88 18.62 -8.00
N SER A 28 9.69 17.67 -7.09
CA SER A 28 10.25 16.33 -7.17
C SER A 28 9.16 15.29 -7.01
N VAL A 29 9.14 14.30 -7.90
CA VAL A 29 8.16 13.21 -7.88
C VAL A 29 8.92 11.91 -8.04
N PHE A 30 8.62 10.92 -7.19
CA PHE A 30 9.23 9.60 -7.22
C PHE A 30 8.18 8.50 -7.18
N PHE A 31 8.26 7.61 -8.16
CA PHE A 31 7.45 6.42 -8.30
C PHE A 31 8.28 5.17 -8.04
N GLN A 32 7.69 4.21 -7.36
CA GLN A 32 8.25 2.89 -7.08
C GLN A 32 7.22 1.82 -7.42
N GLY A 33 7.65 0.72 -8.02
CA GLY A 33 6.77 -0.40 -8.31
C GLY A 33 7.50 -1.73 -8.32
N LEU A 34 6.70 -2.78 -8.33
CA LEU A 34 7.16 -4.13 -8.52
C LEU A 34 6.24 -4.85 -9.50
N GLY A 35 6.77 -5.87 -10.16
CA GLY A 35 6.06 -6.64 -11.16
C GLY A 35 6.49 -8.10 -11.14
N ARG A 36 5.63 -8.95 -11.73
CA ARG A 36 5.82 -10.41 -11.76
C ARG A 36 5.98 -10.98 -10.36
N GLU A 37 5.01 -10.65 -9.51
CA GLU A 37 4.85 -11.22 -8.18
C GLU A 37 3.44 -11.79 -8.05
N SER A 38 3.30 -12.92 -7.36
CA SER A 38 2.00 -13.39 -6.90
C SER A 38 2.06 -13.71 -5.42
N PHE A 39 1.01 -13.35 -4.71
CA PHE A 39 0.84 -13.71 -3.31
C PHE A 39 -0.51 -14.37 -3.10
N TRP A 40 -0.68 -15.04 -1.96
CA TRP A 40 -1.94 -15.65 -1.57
C TRP A 40 -2.51 -14.88 -0.40
N ILE A 41 -3.80 -14.56 -0.49
CA ILE A 41 -4.56 -14.12 0.67
C ILE A 41 -4.47 -15.21 1.73
N ASP A 42 -4.10 -14.82 2.95
CA ASP A 42 -4.16 -15.74 4.07
C ASP A 42 -5.62 -15.89 4.51
N ALA A 43 -6.31 -16.87 3.95
CA ALA A 43 -7.70 -17.17 4.29
C ALA A 43 -7.85 -18.06 5.53
N THR A 44 -6.74 -18.42 6.20
CA THR A 44 -6.76 -19.29 7.38
C THR A 44 -7.27 -18.54 8.61
N SER A 45 -7.47 -19.28 9.70
CA SER A 45 -7.75 -18.71 11.02
C SER A 45 -6.49 -18.44 11.86
N THR A 46 -5.31 -18.52 11.24
CA THR A 46 -4.02 -18.45 11.94
C THR A 46 -3.82 -17.07 12.55
N TYR A 47 -3.62 -17.03 13.86
CA TYR A 47 -3.09 -15.88 14.57
C TYR A 47 -1.66 -16.18 15.03
N SER A 48 -0.69 -15.39 14.58
CA SER A 48 0.69 -15.48 15.07
C SER A 48 1.15 -14.15 15.65
N THR A 49 1.25 -14.10 16.98
CA THR A 49 1.87 -12.99 17.72
C THR A 49 3.34 -12.80 17.33
N LYS A 50 4.06 -13.90 17.09
CA LYS A 50 5.49 -13.89 16.75
C LYS A 50 5.79 -13.27 15.39
N TYR A 51 4.89 -13.43 14.42
CA TYR A 51 5.09 -12.96 13.04
C TYR A 51 4.13 -11.85 12.63
N ASN A 52 3.33 -11.32 13.57
CA ASN A 52 2.26 -10.34 13.34
C ASN A 52 1.41 -10.70 12.12
N ARG A 53 1.02 -11.97 12.05
CA ARG A 53 0.33 -12.59 10.92
C ARG A 53 -1.10 -12.90 11.33
N TYR A 54 -2.06 -12.37 10.58
CA TYR A 54 -3.48 -12.53 10.84
C TYR A 54 -4.14 -13.09 9.59
N GLY A 55 -4.61 -14.33 9.70
CA GLY A 55 -5.50 -14.91 8.71
C GLY A 55 -6.84 -14.17 8.67
N THR A 56 -7.51 -14.24 7.53
CA THR A 56 -8.73 -13.48 7.22
C THR A 56 -10.01 -14.30 7.38
N ALA A 57 -9.93 -15.56 7.85
CA ALA A 57 -11.12 -16.39 8.08
C ALA A 57 -12.11 -15.68 9.02
N PRO A 58 -13.33 -15.35 8.57
CA PRO A 58 -14.29 -14.64 9.41
C PRO A 58 -14.84 -15.57 10.50
N PHE A 59 -15.14 -15.00 11.67
CA PHE A 59 -15.81 -15.67 12.80
C PHE A 59 -15.02 -16.80 13.49
N VAL A 60 -13.93 -17.30 12.91
CA VAL A 60 -13.04 -18.23 13.58
C VAL A 60 -12.11 -17.45 14.51
N ASN A 61 -11.98 -17.88 15.77
CA ASN A 61 -11.17 -17.21 16.80
C ASN A 61 -11.53 -15.72 17.02
N ASN A 62 -12.80 -15.34 16.82
CA ASN A 62 -13.28 -13.95 16.89
C ASN A 62 -12.60 -13.00 15.88
N THR A 63 -12.11 -13.53 14.75
CA THR A 63 -11.55 -12.73 13.67
C THR A 63 -12.62 -11.85 13.02
N GLN A 64 -12.21 -10.62 12.66
CA GLN A 64 -13.09 -9.62 12.04
C GLN A 64 -13.55 -10.06 10.64
N LEU A 65 -14.79 -9.70 10.29
CA LEU A 65 -15.32 -9.90 8.95
C LEU A 65 -14.87 -8.77 8.02
N LEU A 66 -14.13 -9.11 6.95
CA LEU A 66 -13.83 -8.16 5.88
C LEU A 66 -15.11 -7.80 5.14
N LYS A 67 -15.30 -6.51 4.85
CA LYS A 67 -16.44 -6.03 4.05
C LYS A 67 -16.55 -6.75 2.70
N ALA A 68 -15.43 -6.99 2.02
CA ALA A 68 -15.43 -7.72 0.75
C ALA A 68 -15.93 -9.17 0.88
N TYR A 69 -15.71 -9.81 2.03
CA TYR A 69 -16.26 -11.13 2.31
C TYR A 69 -17.75 -11.03 2.66
N ALA A 70 -18.15 -10.01 3.42
CA ALA A 70 -19.56 -9.73 3.73
C ALA A 70 -20.39 -9.55 2.44
N ASP A 71 -19.88 -8.74 1.52
CA ASP A 71 -20.54 -8.36 0.27
C ASP A 71 -20.53 -9.50 -0.77
N SER A 72 -19.57 -10.44 -0.69
CA SER A 72 -19.42 -11.54 -1.66
C SER A 72 -19.10 -12.85 -0.96
N HIS A 73 -20.16 -13.57 -0.59
CA HIS A 73 -20.08 -14.91 -0.03
C HIS A 73 -21.20 -15.82 -0.54
N TRP A 74 -20.95 -17.12 -0.52
CA TRP A 74 -21.98 -18.12 -0.78
C TRP A 74 -22.97 -18.21 0.38
N SER A 75 -24.26 -18.21 0.07
CA SER A 75 -25.34 -18.53 0.99
C SER A 75 -26.47 -19.30 0.27
N GLU A 76 -27.44 -19.83 1.03
CA GLU A 76 -28.59 -20.53 0.43
C GLU A 76 -29.46 -19.60 -0.42
N ASP A 77 -29.51 -18.32 -0.06
CA ASP A 77 -30.23 -17.25 -0.77
C ASP A 77 -29.39 -16.68 -1.93
N ASN A 78 -28.07 -16.69 -1.82
CA ASN A 78 -27.13 -16.25 -2.85
C ASN A 78 -26.09 -17.33 -3.18
N ARG A 79 -26.45 -18.23 -4.09
CA ARG A 79 -25.68 -19.44 -4.43
C ARG A 79 -24.59 -19.19 -5.48
N ASP A 80 -23.98 -18.02 -5.45
CA ASP A 80 -22.89 -17.68 -6.38
C ASP A 80 -21.66 -18.56 -6.09
N ILE A 81 -21.34 -19.44 -7.03
CA ILE A 81 -20.18 -20.34 -6.95
C ILE A 81 -18.85 -19.60 -7.16
N TYR A 82 -18.90 -18.36 -7.65
CA TYR A 82 -17.74 -17.49 -7.84
C TYR A 82 -17.63 -16.40 -6.75
N ALA A 83 -18.43 -16.51 -5.69
CA ALA A 83 -18.37 -15.58 -4.56
C ALA A 83 -16.99 -15.58 -3.91
N LEU A 84 -16.43 -14.39 -3.65
CA LEU A 84 -15.05 -14.22 -3.16
C LEU A 84 -14.73 -15.10 -1.94
N TYR A 85 -15.64 -15.15 -0.97
CA TYR A 85 -15.53 -16.04 0.17
C TYR A 85 -16.50 -17.23 0.03
N PRO A 86 -16.04 -18.48 0.26
CA PRO A 86 -16.95 -19.63 0.34
C PRO A 86 -17.96 -19.49 1.49
N ARG A 87 -18.86 -20.48 1.66
CA ARG A 87 -19.82 -20.48 2.77
C ARG A 87 -19.12 -20.23 4.11
N TYR A 88 -19.67 -19.32 4.91
CA TYR A 88 -19.19 -19.08 6.27
C TYR A 88 -19.30 -20.31 7.18
N SER A 89 -18.41 -20.38 8.14
CA SER A 89 -18.37 -21.42 9.16
C SER A 89 -17.90 -20.81 10.48
N ALA A 90 -18.50 -21.26 11.60
CA ALA A 90 -18.04 -20.89 12.94
C ALA A 90 -16.72 -21.60 13.32
N TYR A 91 -16.31 -22.59 12.53
CA TYR A 91 -15.08 -23.37 12.70
C TYR A 91 -14.21 -23.28 11.44
N GLU A 92 -12.90 -23.49 11.59
CA GLU A 92 -12.01 -23.56 10.44
C GLU A 92 -12.42 -24.72 9.51
N ASN A 93 -12.65 -24.38 8.24
CA ASN A 93 -12.92 -25.36 7.20
C ASN A 93 -11.74 -25.39 6.24
N LEU A 94 -10.97 -26.47 6.26
CA LEU A 94 -9.75 -26.63 5.45
C LEU A 94 -10.02 -26.51 3.95
N ASN A 95 -11.24 -26.83 3.48
CA ASN A 95 -11.59 -26.65 2.07
C ASN A 95 -11.72 -25.16 1.69
N ASN A 96 -12.13 -24.31 2.64
CA ASN A 96 -12.23 -22.87 2.41
C ASN A 96 -10.86 -22.20 2.47
N THR A 97 -9.94 -22.72 3.27
CA THR A 97 -8.66 -22.06 3.60
C THR A 97 -7.46 -22.65 2.84
N ALA A 98 -7.67 -23.69 2.04
CA ALA A 98 -6.61 -24.33 1.26
C ALA A 98 -5.97 -23.37 0.25
N THR A 99 -4.63 -23.30 0.28
CA THR A 99 -3.84 -22.52 -0.69
C THR A 99 -4.11 -23.02 -2.10
N SER A 100 -4.70 -22.16 -2.93
CA SER A 100 -5.11 -22.49 -4.30
C SER A 100 -5.10 -21.24 -5.18
N THR A 101 -5.36 -21.40 -6.48
CA THR A 101 -5.56 -20.28 -7.42
C THR A 101 -6.69 -19.34 -6.98
N TRP A 102 -7.65 -19.83 -6.17
CA TRP A 102 -8.73 -19.03 -5.61
C TRP A 102 -8.23 -17.85 -4.76
N TRP A 103 -7.20 -18.11 -3.94
CA TRP A 103 -6.62 -17.12 -3.03
C TRP A 103 -5.42 -16.38 -3.63
N MET A 104 -4.93 -16.81 -4.79
CA MET A 104 -3.79 -16.20 -5.48
C MET A 104 -4.16 -14.83 -6.08
N ARG A 105 -3.30 -13.83 -5.90
CA ARG A 105 -3.48 -12.47 -6.38
C ARG A 105 -2.22 -11.97 -7.08
N ASP A 106 -2.41 -11.08 -8.05
CA ASP A 106 -1.34 -10.33 -8.71
C ASP A 106 -0.80 -9.30 -7.72
N GLY A 107 0.47 -9.46 -7.32
CA GLY A 107 1.17 -8.55 -6.41
C GLY A 107 1.64 -7.27 -7.08
N SER A 108 1.60 -7.18 -8.40
CA SER A 108 2.15 -6.06 -9.15
C SER A 108 1.47 -4.75 -8.79
N PHE A 109 2.27 -3.73 -8.55
CA PHE A 109 1.79 -2.38 -8.29
C PHE A 109 2.79 -1.31 -8.74
N LEU A 110 2.26 -0.10 -8.94
CA LEU A 110 3.02 1.14 -9.05
C LEU A 110 2.55 2.08 -7.94
N ARG A 111 3.46 2.79 -7.29
CA ARG A 111 3.16 3.71 -6.19
C ARG A 111 3.83 5.05 -6.42
N LEU A 112 3.07 6.12 -6.25
CA LEU A 112 3.61 7.47 -6.03
C LEU A 112 4.17 7.52 -4.60
N LYS A 113 5.46 7.21 -4.49
CA LYS A 113 6.12 7.01 -3.20
C LYS A 113 6.41 8.33 -2.52
N GLN A 114 6.87 9.31 -3.27
CA GLN A 114 7.19 10.65 -2.77
C GLN A 114 6.78 11.71 -3.78
N LEU A 115 6.22 12.80 -3.28
CA LEU A 115 6.02 14.05 -4.01
C LEU A 115 6.50 15.18 -3.10
N GLU A 116 7.31 16.07 -3.65
CA GLU A 116 7.80 17.25 -2.97
C GLU A 116 7.61 18.47 -3.86
N LEU A 117 7.00 19.52 -3.31
CA LEU A 117 6.83 20.81 -3.96
C LEU A 117 7.39 21.88 -3.03
N GLY A 118 8.39 22.61 -3.50
CA GLY A 118 9.03 23.70 -2.79
C GLY A 118 8.93 25.02 -3.52
N TYR A 119 8.95 26.11 -2.75
CA TYR A 119 9.15 27.46 -3.25
C TYR A 119 10.15 28.19 -2.38
N THR A 120 11.27 28.58 -3.01
CA THR A 120 12.32 29.39 -2.41
C THR A 120 12.09 30.85 -2.77
N LEU A 121 11.98 31.69 -1.74
CA LEU A 121 11.77 33.12 -1.93
C LEU A 121 12.99 33.79 -2.59
N PRO A 122 12.78 34.76 -3.50
CA PRO A 122 13.88 35.51 -4.11
C PRO A 122 14.73 36.24 -3.08
N GLN A 123 16.05 36.17 -3.25
CA GLN A 123 17.03 36.74 -2.30
C GLN A 123 16.85 38.26 -2.06
N LYS A 124 16.28 38.99 -3.04
CA LYS A 124 15.96 40.42 -2.92
C LYS A 124 14.95 40.72 -1.80
N LEU A 125 14.05 39.77 -1.50
CA LEU A 125 13.05 39.90 -0.45
C LEU A 125 13.59 39.43 0.90
N THR A 126 14.34 38.33 0.92
CA THR A 126 14.86 37.73 2.16
C THR A 126 15.99 38.56 2.80
N ARG A 127 16.82 39.22 1.98
CA ARG A 127 17.91 40.10 2.47
C ARG A 127 17.44 41.28 3.31
N LYS A 128 16.21 41.79 3.10
CA LYS A 128 15.65 42.87 3.95
C LYS A 128 15.39 42.42 5.38
N LEU A 129 15.33 41.11 5.61
CA LEU A 129 15.01 40.48 6.89
C LEU A 129 16.23 39.77 7.50
N ASN A 130 17.45 40.00 6.97
CA ASN A 130 18.68 39.29 7.35
C ASN A 130 18.58 37.75 7.24
N ILE A 131 17.79 37.26 6.28
CA ILE A 131 17.63 35.83 5.98
C ILE A 131 18.37 35.52 4.67
N ASP A 132 19.24 34.52 4.68
CA ASP A 132 19.98 34.08 3.49
C ASP A 132 19.06 33.31 2.53
N SER A 133 18.35 32.31 3.06
CA SER A 133 17.41 31.48 2.30
C SER A 133 16.14 31.20 3.10
N LEU A 134 14.99 31.30 2.43
CA LEU A 134 13.68 30.95 2.99
C LEU A 134 12.93 30.10 1.96
N ARG A 135 12.72 28.82 2.27
CA ARG A 135 11.99 27.86 1.42
C ARG A 135 10.78 27.32 2.15
N PHE A 136 9.62 27.46 1.54
CA PHE A 136 8.41 26.73 1.94
C PHE A 136 8.34 25.44 1.15
N TYR A 137 7.99 24.33 1.80
CA TYR A 137 7.86 23.06 1.10
C TYR A 137 6.68 22.24 1.62
N PHE A 138 6.14 21.45 0.71
CA PHE A 138 5.15 20.43 0.94
C PHE A 138 5.72 19.09 0.49
N GLN A 139 5.61 18.08 1.33
CA GLN A 139 6.04 16.72 1.01
C GLN A 139 4.90 15.74 1.32
N GLY A 140 4.56 14.90 0.34
CA GLY A 140 3.63 13.80 0.50
C GLY A 140 4.33 12.46 0.30
N ASN A 141 4.07 11.50 1.19
CA ASN A 141 4.58 10.12 1.06
C ASN A 141 3.43 9.11 0.94
N ASN A 142 3.66 8.06 0.14
CA ASN A 142 2.69 6.98 -0.17
C ASN A 142 1.32 7.52 -0.64
N LEU A 143 1.34 8.46 -1.60
CA LEU A 143 0.15 9.21 -1.97
C LEU A 143 -0.86 8.38 -2.77
N LEU A 144 -0.39 7.60 -3.75
CA LEU A 144 -1.25 6.83 -4.65
C LEU A 144 -0.63 5.46 -4.93
N CYS A 145 -1.45 4.42 -4.98
CA CYS A 145 -1.03 3.06 -5.35
C CYS A 145 -1.97 2.50 -6.43
N TRP A 146 -1.40 2.15 -7.58
CA TRP A 146 -2.05 1.49 -8.69
C TRP A 146 -1.72 -0.01 -8.64
N SER A 147 -2.70 -0.83 -8.28
CA SER A 147 -2.61 -2.29 -8.33
C SER A 147 -3.92 -2.87 -8.87
N LYS A 148 -3.86 -4.09 -9.43
CA LYS A 148 -5.06 -4.88 -9.73
C LYS A 148 -5.73 -5.41 -8.46
N PHE A 149 -4.95 -5.59 -7.39
CA PHE A 149 -5.47 -5.98 -6.09
C PHE A 149 -6.16 -4.80 -5.40
N LYS A 150 -7.38 -5.01 -4.88
CA LYS A 150 -8.26 -3.94 -4.36
C LYS A 150 -8.75 -4.12 -2.93
N LEU A 151 -8.41 -5.23 -2.26
CA LEU A 151 -8.94 -5.51 -0.93
C LEU A 151 -8.21 -4.71 0.16
N TRP A 152 -6.88 -4.66 0.09
CA TRP A 152 -6.01 -3.88 0.97
C TRP A 152 -4.72 -3.52 0.22
N ASP A 153 -3.75 -2.92 0.92
CA ASP A 153 -2.46 -2.54 0.35
C ASP A 153 -1.70 -3.80 -0.15
N PRO A 154 -1.31 -3.88 -1.45
CA PRO A 154 -0.63 -5.05 -1.99
C PRO A 154 0.71 -5.35 -1.31
N GLU A 155 1.39 -4.37 -0.69
CA GLU A 155 2.63 -4.59 0.06
C GLU A 155 2.42 -5.41 1.35
N LEU A 156 1.19 -5.54 1.84
CA LEU A 156 0.88 -6.45 2.96
C LEU A 156 0.78 -7.92 2.53
N ALA A 157 0.75 -8.19 1.22
CA ALA A 157 0.56 -9.52 0.64
C ALA A 157 -0.62 -10.25 1.31
N GLY A 158 -0.41 -11.45 1.85
CA GLY A 158 -1.45 -12.26 2.49
C GLY A 158 -2.01 -11.69 3.79
N ASN A 159 -1.38 -10.66 4.38
CA ASN A 159 -1.71 -10.15 5.72
C ASN A 159 -2.79 -9.05 5.67
N GLY A 160 -4.01 -9.42 5.27
CA GLY A 160 -5.06 -8.44 5.01
C GLY A 160 -5.59 -7.66 6.22
N LEU A 161 -5.34 -8.12 7.45
CA LEU A 161 -5.76 -7.43 8.68
C LEU A 161 -4.66 -6.59 9.32
N ASN A 162 -3.45 -6.55 8.74
CA ASN A 162 -2.38 -5.67 9.22
C ASN A 162 -2.67 -4.21 8.87
N TYR A 163 -2.09 -3.30 9.67
CA TYR A 163 -2.20 -1.88 9.39
C TYR A 163 -1.57 -1.54 8.03
N PRO A 164 -2.33 -0.85 7.15
CA PRO A 164 -1.82 -0.46 5.85
C PRO A 164 -0.74 0.63 5.98
N ILE A 165 0.02 0.79 4.90
CA ILE A 165 1.04 1.82 4.82
C ILE A 165 0.38 3.20 4.88
N GLN A 166 0.85 4.03 5.81
CA GLN A 166 0.27 5.34 6.04
C GLN A 166 0.64 6.33 4.92
N ARG A 167 -0.35 7.12 4.53
CA ARG A 167 -0.16 8.31 3.70
C ARG A 167 0.17 9.48 4.60
N THR A 168 1.30 10.14 4.37
CA THR A 168 1.72 11.30 5.17
C THR A 168 1.79 12.56 4.32
N PHE A 169 1.45 13.68 4.94
CA PHE A 169 1.50 15.01 4.34
C PHE A 169 2.24 15.92 5.31
N ASN A 170 3.37 16.47 4.87
CA ASN A 170 4.23 17.32 5.66
C ASN A 170 4.28 18.70 5.01
N PHE A 171 4.05 19.73 5.81
CA PHE A 171 4.28 21.12 5.43
C PHE A 171 5.42 21.64 6.28
N GLY A 172 6.38 22.32 5.67
CA GLY A 172 7.55 22.80 6.37
C GLY A 172 8.10 24.08 5.79
N VAL A 173 8.93 24.72 6.60
CA VAL A 173 9.68 25.92 6.24
C VAL A 173 11.13 25.65 6.59
N ASN A 174 12.01 25.86 5.60
CA ASN A 174 13.44 25.83 5.80
C ASN A 174 13.96 27.27 5.78
N VAL A 175 14.60 27.69 6.89
CA VAL A 175 15.15 29.03 7.08
C VAL A 175 16.65 28.90 7.30
N THR A 176 17.43 29.61 6.50
CA THR A 176 18.88 29.71 6.65
C THR A 176 19.23 31.16 6.95
N PHE A 177 19.87 31.39 8.11
CA PHE A 177 20.33 32.70 8.53
C PHE A 177 21.77 32.94 8.07
N ASP A 178 22.09 34.19 7.72
CA ASP A 178 23.46 34.59 7.43
C ASP A 178 24.19 34.81 8.76
N THR A 179 25.29 34.08 8.99
CA THR A 179 26.11 34.22 10.20
C THR A 179 27.24 35.22 9.91
N LYS A 180 26.92 36.51 9.95
CA LYS A 180 27.90 37.59 9.98
C LYS A 180 27.65 38.53 11.15
#